data_AF-A0A7J8RNE9-F1
#
_entry.id   AF-A0A7J8RNE9-F1
#
_cell.length_a   1.000
_cell.length_b   1.000
_cell.length_c   1.000
_cell.angle_alpha   90.00
_cell.angle_beta   90.00
_cell.angle_gamma   90.00
#
_symmetry.space_group_name_H-M   'P 1'
#
loop_
_entity.id
_entity.type
_entity.pdbx_description
1 polymer ?
#
loop_
_entity_poly.entity_id
_entity_poly.type
_entity_poly.pdbx_seq_one_letter_code
_entity_poly.pdbx_strand_id
1 'polypeptide(L)'
;MAQISPKLLIPESFQVSRDDITGQLGLIWELIKTPLIVPLLQLGVYICLAMSLMLFMERVYMGIVIILVKLFWKKPEKRYKFELIQDDVELGSSNFPVVLIQIPMFNEKEVYKISIGAACGLSWPSDRLVIQVLDDSTDPAIK
;
A
#
# COMPACT_ATOMS: atom_id res chain seq x y z
N MET A 1 20.15 -50.54 60.38
CA MET A 1 19.50 -49.40 59.68
C MET A 1 19.33 -49.79 58.22
N ALA A 2 18.11 -50.18 57.83
CA ALA A 2 17.78 -50.56 56.46
C ALA A 2 17.43 -49.30 55.66
N GLN A 3 18.16 -49.04 54.57
CA GLN A 3 17.79 -48.01 53.60
C GLN A 3 16.72 -48.56 52.67
N ILE A 4 15.53 -47.96 52.70
CA ILE A 4 14.44 -48.24 51.76
C ILE A 4 14.53 -47.20 50.64
N SER A 5 14.99 -47.62 49.46
CA SER A 5 14.97 -46.82 48.25
C SER A 5 13.62 -47.01 47.54
N PRO A 6 12.85 -45.94 47.24
CA PRO A 6 11.59 -46.10 46.53
C PRO A 6 11.92 -46.29 45.05
N LYS A 7 11.89 -47.54 44.57
CA LYS A 7 11.75 -47.82 43.15
C LYS A 7 10.38 -47.31 42.72
N LEU A 8 10.36 -46.11 42.15
CA LEU A 8 9.23 -45.58 41.40
C LEU A 8 9.02 -46.47 40.17
N LEU A 9 8.31 -47.58 40.36
CA LEU A 9 7.88 -48.48 39.30
C LEU A 9 6.82 -47.74 38.47
N ILE A 10 7.27 -46.98 37.48
CA ILE A 10 6.41 -46.60 36.36
C ILE A 10 6.04 -47.92 35.66
N PRO A 11 4.75 -48.27 35.53
CA PRO A 11 4.35 -49.55 34.98
C PRO A 11 4.66 -49.60 33.47
N GLU A 12 5.49 -50.57 33.05
CA GLU A 12 5.86 -50.80 31.64
C GLU A 12 4.65 -50.98 30.71
N SER A 13 3.50 -51.38 31.26
CA SER A 13 2.23 -51.48 30.52
C SER A 13 1.74 -50.15 29.94
N PHE A 14 2.05 -49.02 30.59
CA PHE A 14 1.67 -47.68 30.10
C PHE A 14 2.57 -47.22 28.94
N GLN A 15 3.80 -47.75 28.86
CA GLN A 15 4.77 -47.43 27.82
C GLN A 15 4.46 -48.22 26.54
N VAL A 16 4.22 -49.53 26.68
CA VAL A 16 3.77 -50.40 25.56
C VAL A 16 2.44 -49.90 24.97
N SER A 17 1.49 -49.48 25.81
CA SER A 17 0.21 -48.93 25.32
C SER A 17 0.38 -47.58 24.61
N ARG A 18 1.32 -46.73 25.04
CA ARG A 18 1.62 -45.46 24.36
C ARG A 18 2.28 -45.68 23.02
N ASP A 19 3.21 -46.61 22.92
CA ASP A 19 3.91 -46.92 21.67
C ASP A 19 2.96 -47.51 20.63
N ASP A 20 2.01 -48.36 21.07
CA ASP A 20 0.96 -48.93 20.20
C ASP A 20 -0.05 -47.86 19.72
N ILE A 21 -0.49 -46.96 20.59
CA ILE A 21 -1.35 -45.82 20.22
C ILE A 21 -0.63 -44.86 19.28
N THR A 22 0.66 -44.58 19.52
CA THR A 22 1.46 -43.70 18.67
C THR A 22 1.69 -44.30 17.29
N GLY A 23 1.91 -45.62 17.21
CA GLY A 23 1.98 -46.37 15.96
C GLY A 23 0.66 -46.35 15.19
N GLN A 24 -0.46 -46.57 15.87
CA GLN A 24 -1.80 -46.50 15.24
C GLN A 24 -2.15 -45.09 14.75
N LEU A 25 -1.83 -44.05 15.53
CA LEU A 25 -1.98 -42.65 15.11
C LEU A 25 -1.12 -42.32 13.89
N GLY A 26 0.13 -42.83 13.82
CA GLY A 26 1.01 -42.67 12.67
C GLY A 26 0.47 -43.33 11.39
N LEU A 27 -0.12 -44.52 11.50
CA LEU A 27 -0.73 -45.22 10.38
C LEU A 27 -2.00 -44.51 9.87
N ILE A 28 -2.86 -44.04 10.79
CA ILE A 28 -4.05 -43.24 10.45
C ILE A 28 -3.63 -41.90 9.81
N TRP A 29 -2.56 -41.29 10.32
CA TRP A 29 -1.99 -40.06 9.78
C TRP A 29 -1.51 -40.23 8.34
N GLU A 30 -0.76 -41.30 8.03
CA GLU A 30 -0.31 -41.57 6.65
C GLU A 30 -1.49 -41.95 5.71
N LEU A 31 -2.52 -42.62 6.24
CA LEU A 31 -3.74 -42.97 5.50
C LEU A 31 -4.60 -41.76 5.13
N ILE A 32 -4.64 -40.72 5.98
CA ILE A 32 -5.40 -39.48 5.75
C ILE A 32 -4.56 -38.47 4.94
N LYS A 33 -3.26 -38.38 5.25
CA LYS A 33 -2.34 -37.43 4.63
C LYS A 33 -2.23 -37.63 3.13
N THR A 34 -2.07 -38.87 2.68
CA THR A 34 -1.81 -39.20 1.27
C THR A 34 -3.00 -38.89 0.33
N PRO A 35 -4.26 -39.26 0.64
CA PRO A 35 -5.39 -38.99 -0.24
C PRO A 35 -6.08 -37.64 -0.01
N LEU A 36 -5.89 -36.98 1.14
CA LEU A 36 -6.64 -35.76 1.49
C LEU A 36 -5.75 -34.53 1.66
N ILE A 37 -4.75 -34.61 2.54
CA ILE A 37 -3.93 -33.44 2.90
C ILE A 37 -2.99 -33.05 1.77
N VAL A 38 -2.32 -34.03 1.15
CA VAL A 38 -1.38 -33.80 0.04
C VAL A 38 -2.05 -33.14 -1.17
N PRO A 39 -3.17 -33.65 -1.74
CA PRO A 39 -3.80 -33.00 -2.89
C PRO A 39 -4.41 -31.64 -2.56
N LEU A 40 -4.95 -31.45 -1.34
CA LEU A 40 -5.46 -30.16 -0.89
C LEU A 40 -4.33 -29.12 -0.78
N LEU A 41 -3.19 -29.52 -0.21
CA LEU A 41 -2.02 -28.66 -0.11
C LEU A 41 -1.45 -28.33 -1.49
N GLN A 42 -1.35 -29.31 -2.39
CA GLN A 42 -0.92 -29.10 -3.77
C GLN A 42 -1.84 -28.11 -4.49
N LEU A 43 -3.16 -28.26 -4.35
CA LEU A 43 -4.14 -27.31 -4.91
C LEU A 43 -3.94 -25.90 -4.34
N GLY A 44 -3.72 -25.78 -3.02
CA GLY A 44 -3.39 -24.50 -2.39
C GLY A 44 -2.12 -23.86 -2.96
N VAL A 45 -1.05 -24.66 -3.13
CA VAL A 45 0.20 -24.19 -3.76
C VAL A 45 -0.03 -23.73 -5.19
N TYR A 46 -0.82 -24.46 -5.98
CA TYR A 46 -1.16 -24.05 -7.35
C TYR A 46 -1.96 -22.74 -7.40
N ILE A 47 -2.92 -22.55 -6.50
CA ILE A 47 -3.67 -21.29 -6.39
C ILE A 47 -2.72 -20.14 -6.03
N CYS A 48 -1.87 -20.32 -5.02
CA CYS A 48 -0.88 -19.32 -4.62
C CYS A 48 0.07 -18.97 -5.76
N LEU A 49 0.53 -19.97 -6.52
CA LEU A 49 1.39 -19.77 -7.68
C LEU A 49 0.67 -18.99 -8.78
N ALA A 50 -0.58 -19.34 -9.08
CA ALA A 50 -1.40 -18.62 -10.05
C ALA A 50 -1.62 -17.14 -9.65
N MET A 51 -1.95 -16.88 -8.39
CA MET A 51 -2.11 -15.51 -7.88
C MET A 51 -0.81 -14.71 -7.94
N SER A 52 0.32 -15.33 -7.56
CA SER A 52 1.63 -14.70 -7.63
C SER A 52 2.01 -14.34 -9.07
N LEU A 53 1.76 -15.25 -10.03
CA LEU A 53 2.02 -14.98 -11.45
C LEU A 53 1.15 -13.87 -12.00
N MET A 54 -0.15 -13.86 -11.66
CA MET A 54 -1.07 -12.81 -12.08
C MET A 54 -0.61 -11.42 -11.61
N LEU A 55 -0.28 -11.27 -10.33
CA LEU A 55 0.23 -10.01 -9.76
C LEU A 55 1.56 -9.61 -10.40
N PHE A 56 2.46 -10.57 -10.64
CA PHE A 56 3.73 -10.28 -11.32
C PHE A 56 3.49 -9.75 -12.74
N MET A 57 2.61 -10.38 -13.51
CA MET A 57 2.26 -9.94 -14.86
C MET A 57 1.64 -8.54 -14.88
N GLU A 58 0.80 -8.20 -13.90
CA GLU A 58 0.25 -6.84 -13.76
C GLU A 58 1.36 -5.81 -13.53
N ARG A 59 2.31 -6.10 -12.63
CA ARG A 59 3.45 -5.20 -12.36
C ARG A 59 4.37 -5.06 -13.57
N VAL A 60 4.63 -6.15 -14.29
CA VAL A 60 5.42 -6.12 -15.54
C VAL A 60 4.70 -5.33 -16.61
N TYR A 61 3.39 -5.51 -16.78
CA TYR A 61 2.58 -4.74 -17.73
C TYR A 61 2.64 -3.25 -17.43
N MET A 62 2.41 -2.84 -16.17
CA MET A 62 2.52 -1.44 -15.75
C MET A 62 3.93 -0.89 -15.98
N GLY A 63 4.97 -1.68 -15.71
CA GLY A 63 6.35 -1.30 -15.99
C GLY A 63 6.62 -1.07 -17.47
N ILE A 64 6.17 -1.99 -18.34
CA ILE A 64 6.29 -1.87 -19.80
C ILE A 64 5.54 -0.62 -20.29
N VAL A 65 4.31 -0.40 -19.83
CA VAL A 65 3.52 0.79 -20.20
C VAL A 65 4.27 2.06 -19.79
N ILE A 66 4.80 2.15 -18.57
CA ILE A 66 5.56 3.31 -18.11
C ILE A 66 6.82 3.52 -18.97
N ILE A 67 7.55 2.46 -19.31
CA ILE A 67 8.75 2.56 -20.17
C ILE A 67 8.37 3.02 -21.58
N LEU A 68 7.31 2.46 -22.17
CA LEU A 68 6.82 2.86 -23.49
C LEU A 68 6.35 4.31 -23.48
N VAL A 69 5.55 4.72 -22.50
CA VAL A 69 5.17 6.13 -22.34
C VAL A 69 6.43 6.98 -22.18
N LYS A 70 7.37 6.62 -21.31
CA LYS A 70 8.58 7.43 -21.11
C LYS A 70 9.48 7.52 -22.35
N LEU A 71 9.50 6.48 -23.21
CA LEU A 71 10.29 6.45 -24.44
C LEU A 71 9.62 7.20 -25.60
N PHE A 72 8.30 7.02 -25.78
CA PHE A 72 7.55 7.58 -26.90
C PHE A 72 6.89 8.93 -26.60
N TRP A 73 6.68 9.28 -25.32
CA TRP A 73 6.16 10.58 -24.98
C TRP A 73 7.26 11.63 -25.15
N LYS A 74 7.02 12.59 -26.04
CA LYS A 74 7.78 13.83 -26.06
C LYS A 74 7.74 14.42 -24.66
N LYS A 75 8.91 14.67 -24.06
CA LYS A 75 9.03 15.37 -22.77
C LYS A 75 8.04 16.55 -22.75
N PRO A 76 7.30 16.77 -21.65
CA PRO A 76 6.33 17.87 -21.55
C PRO A 76 6.95 19.23 -21.90
N GLU A 77 8.26 19.38 -21.67
CA GLU A 77 9.11 20.51 -22.07
C GLU A 77 9.07 20.84 -23.58
N LYS A 78 8.80 19.87 -24.46
CA LYS A 78 8.67 20.08 -25.92
C LYS A 78 7.22 20.28 -26.37
N ARG A 79 6.24 19.93 -25.53
CA ARG A 79 4.80 20.06 -25.83
C ARG A 79 4.29 21.44 -25.44
N TYR A 80 4.77 21.96 -24.32
CA TYR A 80 4.50 23.32 -23.88
C TYR A 80 5.76 24.13 -24.13
N LYS A 81 5.67 25.19 -24.94
CA LYS A 81 6.73 26.21 -25.00
C LYS A 81 6.76 26.87 -23.62
N PHE A 82 7.52 26.30 -22.70
CA PHE A 82 7.76 26.89 -21.40
C PHE A 82 8.78 28.01 -21.61
N GLU A 83 8.29 29.16 -22.05
CA GLU A 83 9.04 30.40 -21.98
C GLU A 83 8.84 30.94 -20.57
N LEU A 84 9.95 31.14 -19.85
CA LEU A 84 9.91 31.74 -18.53
C LEU A 84 9.32 33.14 -18.68
N ILE A 85 8.24 33.44 -17.93
CA ILE A 85 7.66 34.78 -17.89
C ILE A 85 8.78 35.71 -17.43
N GLN A 86 9.28 36.53 -18.34
CA GLN A 86 10.38 37.42 -18.05
C GLN A 86 9.85 38.55 -17.17
N ASP A 87 10.59 38.84 -16.10
CA ASP A 87 10.43 40.05 -15.30
C ASP A 87 10.92 41.23 -16.16
N ASP A 88 10.09 41.66 -17.09
CA ASP A 88 10.33 42.86 -17.87
C ASP A 88 10.03 44.08 -16.99
N VAL A 89 11.05 44.88 -16.74
CA VAL A 89 10.98 46.09 -15.91
C VAL A 89 9.98 47.10 -16.48
N GLU A 90 9.77 47.11 -17.81
CA GLU A 90 8.85 48.03 -18.49
C GLU A 90 7.38 47.58 -18.38
N LEU A 91 7.12 46.27 -18.33
CA LEU A 91 5.76 45.70 -18.24
C LEU A 91 5.35 45.38 -16.79
N GLY A 92 6.29 45.22 -15.86
CA GLY A 92 6.01 45.02 -14.44
C GLY A 92 5.08 43.82 -14.20
N SER A 93 4.00 44.01 -13.43
CA SER A 93 3.01 42.95 -13.18
C SER A 93 2.20 42.57 -14.44
N SER A 94 2.20 43.36 -15.50
CA SER A 94 1.33 43.13 -16.67
C SER A 94 1.70 41.93 -17.54
N ASN A 95 2.94 41.44 -17.42
CA ASN A 95 3.37 40.19 -18.03
C ASN A 95 2.73 38.95 -17.39
N PHE A 96 2.21 39.08 -16.17
CA PHE A 96 1.55 37.99 -15.48
C PHE A 96 0.06 37.97 -15.84
N PRO A 97 -0.50 36.83 -16.29
CA PRO A 97 -1.94 36.69 -16.43
C PRO A 97 -2.63 36.79 -15.07
N VAL A 98 -3.91 37.16 -15.07
CA VAL A 98 -4.73 37.06 -13.86
C VAL A 98 -5.04 35.59 -13.63
N VAL A 99 -4.70 35.08 -12.44
CA VAL A 99 -4.87 33.67 -12.08
C VAL A 99 -5.85 33.57 -10.92
N LEU A 100 -6.85 32.68 -11.10
CA LEU A 100 -7.77 32.28 -10.05
C LEU A 100 -7.37 30.89 -9.54
N ILE A 101 -7.07 30.79 -8.25
CA ILE A 101 -6.81 29.54 -7.55
C ILE A 101 -8.06 29.16 -6.77
N GLN A 102 -8.66 28.02 -7.13
CA GLN A 102 -9.81 27.48 -6.41
C GLN A 102 -9.37 26.34 -5.50
N ILE A 103 -9.65 26.48 -4.20
CA ILE A 103 -9.35 25.49 -3.17
C ILE A 103 -10.69 24.92 -2.68
N PRO A 104 -11.19 23.82 -3.25
CA PRO A 104 -12.34 23.11 -2.70
C PRO A 104 -11.93 22.40 -1.40
N MET A 105 -12.74 22.52 -0.35
CA MET A 105 -12.51 21.89 0.95
C MET A 105 -13.80 21.25 1.47
N PHE A 106 -13.66 20.07 2.10
CA PHE A 106 -14.75 19.38 2.78
C PHE A 106 -14.24 18.64 4.02
N ASN A 107 -14.48 19.20 5.20
CA ASN A 107 -14.09 18.69 6.51
C ASN A 107 -12.56 18.45 6.70
N GLU A 108 -11.72 19.28 6.06
CA GLU A 108 -10.26 19.11 6.02
C GLU A 108 -9.50 19.94 7.09
N LYS A 109 -9.82 19.71 8.38
CA LYS A 109 -9.31 20.53 9.51
C LYS A 109 -7.78 20.60 9.64
N GLU A 110 -7.07 19.53 9.30
CA GLU A 110 -5.62 19.45 9.48
C GLU A 110 -4.85 20.18 8.37
N VAL A 111 -5.45 20.27 7.17
CA VAL A 111 -4.75 20.72 5.97
C VAL A 111 -5.22 22.08 5.46
N TYR A 112 -6.41 22.57 5.83
CA TYR A 112 -6.94 23.83 5.29
C TYR A 112 -5.97 25.02 5.46
N LYS A 113 -5.33 25.15 6.63
CA LYS A 113 -4.36 26.22 6.90
C LYS A 113 -3.13 26.12 6.01
N ILE A 114 -2.65 24.90 5.80
CA ILE A 114 -1.46 24.63 5.00
C ILE A 114 -1.76 24.89 3.53
N SER A 115 -2.91 24.44 3.04
CA SER A 115 -3.35 24.63 1.66
C SER A 115 -3.55 26.11 1.32
N ILE A 116 -4.25 26.86 2.17
CA ILE A 116 -4.47 28.30 1.97
C ILE A 116 -3.14 29.05 2.10
N GLY A 117 -2.32 28.72 3.11
CA GLY A 117 -1.00 29.33 3.29
C GLY A 117 -0.07 29.09 2.10
N ALA A 118 -0.08 27.88 1.53
CA ALA A 118 0.69 27.55 0.34
C ALA A 118 0.21 28.34 -0.90
N ALA A 119 -1.10 28.50 -1.08
CA ALA A 119 -1.65 29.30 -2.17
C ALA A 119 -1.28 30.79 -2.04
N CYS A 120 -1.32 31.34 -0.83
CA CYS A 120 -0.87 32.71 -0.54
C CYS A 120 0.64 32.89 -0.70
N GLY A 121 1.43 31.82 -0.56
CA GLY A 121 2.88 31.83 -0.68
C GLY A 121 3.42 31.66 -2.11
N LEU A 122 2.55 31.64 -3.12
CA LEU A 122 2.97 31.55 -4.51
C LEU A 122 3.64 32.86 -4.94
N SER A 123 4.76 32.75 -5.67
CA SER A 123 5.45 33.88 -6.29
C SER A 123 4.66 34.41 -7.48
N TRP A 124 3.55 35.12 -7.21
CA TRP A 124 2.70 35.78 -8.20
C TRP A 124 2.36 37.20 -7.73
N PRO A 125 2.24 38.19 -8.63
CA PRO A 125 1.79 39.52 -8.25
C PRO A 125 0.43 39.48 -7.55
N SER A 126 0.33 40.09 -6.37
CA SER A 126 -0.89 40.03 -5.53
C SER A 126 -2.10 40.72 -6.17
N ASP A 127 -1.87 41.69 -7.07
CA ASP A 127 -2.91 42.34 -7.89
C ASP A 127 -3.49 41.43 -8.97
N ARG A 128 -2.86 40.29 -9.23
CA ARG A 128 -3.21 39.33 -10.30
C ARG A 128 -3.45 37.92 -9.81
N LEU A 129 -3.40 37.72 -8.49
CA LEU A 129 -3.68 36.45 -7.85
C LEU A 129 -4.99 36.56 -7.07
N VAL A 130 -5.97 35.73 -7.45
CA VAL A 130 -7.23 35.60 -6.72
C VAL A 130 -7.31 34.20 -6.13
N ILE A 131 -7.49 34.09 -4.83
CA ILE A 131 -7.64 32.80 -4.14
C ILE A 131 -9.09 32.67 -3.69
N GLN A 132 -9.79 31.67 -4.22
CA GLN A 132 -11.16 31.33 -3.88
C GLN A 132 -11.16 30.02 -3.09
N VAL A 133 -11.58 30.09 -1.84
CA VAL A 133 -11.77 28.91 -1.00
C VAL A 133 -13.24 28.52 -1.07
N LEU A 134 -13.51 27.31 -1.55
CA LEU A 134 -14.86 26.75 -1.65
C LEU A 134 -15.03 25.70 -0.55
N ASP A 135 -15.54 26.13 0.60
CA ASP A 135 -15.74 25.29 1.76
C ASP A 135 -17.20 24.84 1.87
N ASP A 136 -17.44 23.54 1.67
CA ASP A 136 -18.74 22.89 1.82
C ASP A 136 -18.81 22.03 3.10
N SER A 137 -17.91 22.30 4.07
CA SER A 137 -17.83 21.56 5.33
C SER A 137 -19.12 21.67 6.14
N THR A 138 -19.56 20.51 6.63
CA THR A 138 -20.77 20.37 7.46
C THR A 138 -20.45 20.22 8.94
N ASP A 139 -19.19 19.94 9.29
CA ASP A 139 -18.75 19.78 10.68
C ASP A 139 -18.61 21.14 11.39
N PRO A 140 -19.35 21.41 12.48
CA PRO A 140 -19.24 22.64 13.25
C PRO A 140 -17.89 22.79 13.96
N ALA A 141 -17.11 21.72 14.15
CA ALA A 141 -15.78 21.76 14.77
C ALA A 141 -14.66 22.28 13.84
N ILE A 142 -15.00 22.58 12.58
CA ILE A 142 -14.08 22.99 11.50
C ILE A 142 -14.27 24.48 11.13
N LYS A 143 -15.30 25.16 11.64
CA LYS A 143 -15.53 26.60 11.45
C LYS A 143 -14.78 27.50 12.44
#